data_AF-A0A2P5PA33-F1
#
_entry.id   AF-A0A2P5PA33-F1
#
_cell.length_a   1.000
_cell.length_b   1.000
_cell.length_c   1.000
_cell.angle_alpha   90.00
_cell.angle_beta   90.00
_cell.angle_gamma   90.00
#
_symmetry.space_group_name_H-M   'P 1'
#
loop_
_entity.id
_entity.type
_entity.pdbx_description
1 polymer ?
#
loop_
_entity_poly.entity_id
_entity_poly.type
_entity_poly.pdbx_seq_one_letter_code
_entity_poly.pdbx_strand_id
1 'polypeptide(L)'
;MPIPDLPFPRMESRLGVRSGRLILAEYLGHPYTGPSDPIRIGFPEIGLLLGMLSVVLARMLPGLRRHTWPRAVTLTYGFVVVGIWLSIPLSLTNIASWLVGYSPHLQTFFVIYIIVFGVIGLAVIFGKNFYCFWLCPYVAVQELLHLAFGSRARPNPKWFKVLNNARFVLLFIALFLVLVLKNPSVSVFEPWNVLFSLKGSVDQWVLMGFALLAAVFVYNFWCHYLCPVGAVMEIVLKVRKGVIGLWPKRKALENPKPSPTSS
;
A
#
# COMPACT_ATOMS: atom_id res chain seq x y z
N MET A 1 52.67 -0.11 8.11
CA MET A 1 52.11 -0.47 6.78
C MET A 1 51.03 0.54 6.44
N PRO A 2 51.18 1.38 5.40
CA PRO A 2 50.13 2.30 5.00
C PRO A 2 49.07 1.55 4.17
N ILE A 3 47.80 1.77 4.52
CA ILE A 3 46.62 1.20 3.86
C ILE A 3 46.40 1.99 2.56
N PRO A 4 46.15 1.35 1.41
CA PRO A 4 46.01 2.05 0.12
C PRO A 4 44.66 2.78 0.02
N ASP A 5 44.69 3.99 -0.53
CA ASP A 5 43.51 4.81 -0.82
C ASP A 5 42.61 4.15 -1.87
N LEU A 6 41.42 3.69 -1.43
CA LEU A 6 40.36 3.24 -2.33
C LEU A 6 39.54 4.46 -2.81
N PRO A 7 39.30 4.63 -4.13
CA PRO A 7 38.52 5.74 -4.64
C PRO A 7 37.03 5.43 -4.45
N PHE A 8 36.43 5.98 -3.39
CA PHE A 8 34.97 5.91 -3.22
C PHE A 8 34.28 6.87 -4.20
N PRO A 9 33.31 6.40 -5.00
CA PRO A 9 32.56 7.26 -5.91
C PRO A 9 31.71 8.25 -5.11
N ARG A 10 31.71 9.52 -5.54
CA ARG A 10 30.86 10.60 -5.00
C ARG A 10 29.38 10.25 -5.19
N MET A 11 28.79 9.57 -4.20
CA MET A 11 27.35 9.31 -4.11
C MET A 11 26.84 9.92 -2.80
N GLU A 12 26.02 10.97 -2.93
CA GLU A 12 25.24 11.67 -1.90
C GLU A 12 25.85 11.66 -0.47
N SER A 13 26.78 12.60 -0.26
CA SER A 13 27.74 12.73 0.83
C SER A 13 27.24 12.73 2.28
N ARG A 14 25.93 12.60 2.57
CA ARG A 14 25.41 12.61 3.96
C ARG A 14 24.94 11.24 4.46
N LEU A 15 24.43 10.38 3.58
CA LEU A 15 23.98 9.03 3.94
C LEU A 15 25.16 8.11 4.31
N GLY A 16 26.27 8.21 3.57
CA GLY A 16 27.50 7.49 3.90
C GLY A 16 28.13 7.96 5.21
N VAL A 17 28.12 9.27 5.48
CA VAL A 17 28.68 9.85 6.71
C VAL A 17 27.88 9.43 7.94
N ARG A 18 26.56 9.35 7.86
CA ARG A 18 25.72 8.88 8.97
C ARG A 18 25.87 7.38 9.22
N SER A 19 25.86 6.57 8.15
CA SER A 19 26.07 5.13 8.26
C SER A 19 27.43 4.83 8.89
N GLY A 20 28.48 5.57 8.48
CA GLY A 20 29.79 5.51 9.10
C GLY A 20 29.77 5.88 10.58
N ARG A 21 29.05 6.93 10.98
CA ARG A 21 28.92 7.36 12.39
C ARG A 21 28.15 6.37 13.26
N LEU A 22 27.12 5.71 12.73
CA LEU A 22 26.36 4.69 13.44
C LEU A 22 27.17 3.41 13.63
N ILE A 23 27.88 2.97 12.59
CA ILE A 23 28.83 1.85 12.69
C ILE A 23 29.93 2.20 13.70
N LEU A 24 30.47 3.42 13.65
CA LEU A 24 31.48 3.88 14.59
C LEU A 24 30.96 3.95 16.03
N ALA A 25 29.72 4.40 16.25
CA ALA A 25 29.05 4.43 17.55
C ALA A 25 28.81 3.01 18.11
N GLU A 26 28.47 2.06 17.24
CA GLU A 26 28.33 0.64 17.58
C GLU A 26 29.68 0.00 17.95
N TYR A 27 30.75 0.30 17.20
CA TYR A 27 32.11 -0.12 17.51
C TYR A 27 32.67 0.52 18.80
N LEU A 28 32.31 1.78 19.08
CA LEU A 28 32.79 2.52 20.25
C LEU A 28 31.91 2.32 21.50
N GLY A 29 30.83 1.53 21.43
CA GLY A 29 29.96 1.23 22.57
C GLY A 29 29.19 2.42 23.15
N HIS A 30 29.15 3.54 22.45
CA HIS A 30 28.45 4.75 22.89
C HIS A 30 27.28 5.05 21.95
N PRO A 31 26.04 5.22 22.45
CA PRO A 31 24.91 5.53 21.60
C PRO A 31 25.13 6.86 20.87
N TYR A 32 24.87 6.89 19.57
CA TYR A 32 25.00 8.10 18.75
C TYR A 32 24.02 9.18 19.22
N THR A 33 24.53 10.22 19.89
CA THR A 33 23.77 11.38 20.39
C THR A 33 23.78 12.58 19.43
N GLY A 34 23.92 12.34 18.12
CA GLY A 34 23.90 13.41 17.13
C GLY A 34 22.50 14.00 16.90
N PRO A 35 22.40 15.28 16.48
CA PRO A 35 21.13 15.88 16.10
C PRO A 35 20.46 15.05 15.01
N SER A 36 19.15 14.81 15.15
CA SER A 36 18.36 14.11 14.14
C SER A 36 18.40 14.89 12.83
N ASP A 37 18.69 14.20 11.73
CA ASP A 37 18.58 14.82 10.41
C ASP A 37 17.14 15.33 10.22
N PRO A 38 16.95 16.57 9.71
CA PRO A 38 15.62 17.08 9.46
C PRO A 38 14.91 16.22 8.41
N ILE A 39 13.61 16.01 8.59
CA ILE A 39 12.76 15.32 7.62
C ILE A 39 12.79 16.13 6.32
N ARG A 40 13.35 15.54 5.26
CA ARG A 40 13.39 16.18 3.93
C ARG A 40 12.20 15.69 3.13
N ILE A 41 11.31 16.61 2.80
CA ILE A 41 10.27 16.38 1.79
C ILE A 41 10.95 16.56 0.43
N GLY A 42 11.18 15.46 -0.27
CA GLY A 42 11.71 15.46 -1.63
C GLY A 42 10.60 15.45 -2.68
N PHE A 43 11.03 15.39 -3.94
CA PHE A 43 10.13 15.18 -5.08
C PHE A 43 9.28 13.89 -4.98
N PRO A 44 9.81 12.76 -4.46
CA PRO A 44 9.01 11.53 -4.29
C PRO A 44 7.77 11.70 -3.41
N GLU A 45 7.94 12.37 -2.27
CA GLU A 45 6.89 12.65 -1.30
C GLU A 45 5.82 13.56 -1.90
N ILE A 46 6.25 14.64 -2.55
CA ILE A 46 5.35 15.62 -3.18
C ILE A 46 4.54 14.94 -4.29
N GLY A 47 5.20 14.14 -5.14
CA GLY A 47 4.52 13.36 -6.18
C GLY A 47 3.44 12.46 -5.59
N LEU A 48 3.78 11.66 -4.57
CA LEU A 48 2.80 10.78 -3.95
C LEU A 48 1.61 11.54 -3.33
N LEU A 49 1.87 12.66 -2.65
CA LEU A 49 0.81 13.50 -2.06
C LEU A 49 -0.09 14.13 -3.13
N LEU A 50 0.48 14.61 -4.23
CA LEU A 50 -0.28 15.12 -5.37
C LEU A 50 -1.14 14.02 -6.00
N GLY A 51 -0.60 12.80 -6.12
CA GLY A 51 -1.36 11.63 -6.54
C GLY A 51 -2.56 11.35 -5.64
N MET A 52 -2.35 11.31 -4.32
CA MET A 52 -3.43 11.11 -3.36
C MET A 52 -4.48 12.24 -3.41
N LEU A 53 -4.04 13.50 -3.49
CA LEU A 53 -4.93 14.65 -3.60
C LEU A 53 -5.76 14.61 -4.88
N SER A 54 -5.14 14.32 -6.03
CA SER A 54 -5.83 14.22 -7.32
C SER A 54 -6.93 13.17 -7.30
N VAL A 55 -6.68 12.03 -6.66
CA VAL A 55 -7.65 10.94 -6.49
C VAL A 55 -8.80 11.34 -5.58
N VAL A 56 -8.52 12.06 -4.49
CA VAL A 56 -9.58 12.60 -3.60
C VAL A 56 -10.45 13.59 -4.37
N LEU A 57 -9.85 14.54 -5.09
CA LEU A 57 -10.59 15.53 -5.89
C LEU A 57 -11.43 14.85 -6.97
N ALA A 58 -10.83 13.95 -7.76
CA ALA A 58 -11.50 13.26 -8.85
C ALA A 58 -12.69 12.41 -8.37
N ARG A 59 -12.61 11.84 -7.17
CA ARG A 59 -13.66 10.97 -6.61
C ARG A 59 -14.71 11.71 -5.78
N MET A 60 -14.36 12.85 -5.18
CA MET A 60 -15.27 13.61 -4.31
C MET A 60 -16.00 14.73 -5.02
N LEU A 61 -15.41 15.35 -6.05
CA LEU A 61 -16.06 16.44 -6.78
C LEU A 61 -17.18 15.89 -7.67
N PRO A 62 -18.45 16.33 -7.48
CA PRO A 62 -19.59 15.77 -8.20
C PRO A 62 -19.52 16.01 -9.72
N GLY A 63 -18.95 17.14 -10.15
CA GLY A 63 -18.76 17.45 -11.58
C GLY A 63 -17.80 16.49 -12.29
N LEU A 64 -16.69 16.12 -11.63
CA LEU A 64 -15.72 15.17 -12.18
C LEU A 64 -16.25 13.74 -12.12
N ARG A 65 -16.96 13.38 -11.04
CA ARG A 65 -17.50 12.03 -10.84
C ARG A 65 -18.46 11.57 -11.93
N ARG A 66 -19.11 12.49 -12.64
CA ARG A 66 -20.00 12.16 -13.77
C ARG A 66 -19.25 11.54 -14.95
N HIS A 67 -17.96 11.83 -15.08
CA HIS A 67 -17.15 11.41 -16.21
C HIS A 67 -16.23 10.24 -15.84
N THR A 68 -15.90 9.39 -16.80
CA THR A 68 -14.99 8.24 -16.62
C THR A 68 -13.51 8.61 -16.77
N TRP A 69 -13.21 9.71 -17.48
CA TRP A 69 -11.84 10.15 -17.74
C TRP A 69 -11.00 10.50 -16.49
N PRO A 70 -11.54 11.07 -15.39
CA PRO A 70 -10.71 11.40 -14.22
C PRO A 70 -10.12 10.16 -13.55
N ARG A 71 -10.86 9.03 -13.61
CA ARG A 71 -10.35 7.75 -13.15
C ARG A 71 -9.19 7.27 -14.03
N ALA A 72 -9.33 7.38 -15.35
CA ALA A 72 -8.26 7.01 -16.27
C ALA A 72 -7.00 7.86 -16.03
N VAL A 73 -7.14 9.18 -15.87
CA VAL A 73 -6.01 10.09 -15.62
C VAL A 73 -5.31 9.76 -14.30
N THR A 74 -6.05 9.53 -13.23
CA THR A 74 -5.46 9.18 -11.91
C THR A 74 -4.80 7.81 -11.91
N LEU A 75 -5.35 6.83 -12.63
CA LEU A 75 -4.71 5.52 -12.82
C LEU A 75 -3.44 5.62 -13.65
N THR A 76 -3.44 6.39 -14.74
CA THR A 76 -2.24 6.65 -15.55
C THR A 76 -1.17 7.35 -14.72
N TYR A 77 -1.57 8.33 -13.90
CA TYR A 77 -0.67 8.97 -12.94
C TYR A 77 -0.07 7.95 -11.96
N GLY A 78 -0.90 7.10 -11.36
CA GLY A 78 -0.46 6.03 -10.48
C GLY A 78 0.56 5.10 -11.15
N PHE A 79 0.28 4.67 -12.38
CA PHE A 79 1.18 3.82 -13.17
C PHE A 79 2.54 4.48 -13.42
N VAL A 80 2.56 5.73 -13.91
CA VAL A 80 3.80 6.42 -14.28
C VAL A 80 4.59 6.85 -13.05
N VAL A 81 3.94 7.48 -12.07
CA VAL A 81 4.62 8.05 -10.90
C VAL A 81 4.86 7.00 -9.83
N VAL A 82 3.83 6.28 -9.38
CA VAL A 82 3.96 5.32 -8.27
C VAL A 82 4.59 4.00 -8.75
N GLY A 83 4.24 3.57 -9.96
CA GLY A 83 4.77 2.35 -10.57
C GLY A 83 6.17 2.53 -11.14
N ILE A 84 6.30 3.31 -12.23
CA ILE A 84 7.57 3.41 -12.97
C ILE A 84 8.61 4.26 -12.23
N TRP A 85 8.25 5.49 -11.85
CA TRP A 85 9.23 6.42 -11.28
C TRP A 85 9.63 6.06 -9.85
N LEU A 86 8.65 5.84 -8.98
CA LEU A 86 8.90 5.51 -7.57
C LEU A 86 9.20 4.03 -7.36
N SER A 87 8.58 3.12 -8.13
CA SER A 87 8.71 1.66 -7.94
C SER A 87 8.42 1.18 -6.50
N ILE A 88 7.63 1.94 -5.74
CA ILE A 88 7.26 1.64 -4.34
C ILE A 88 5.73 1.62 -4.20
N PRO A 89 5.03 0.63 -4.79
CA PRO A 89 3.61 0.44 -4.56
C PRO A 89 3.32 -0.02 -3.12
N LEU A 90 2.06 0.10 -2.69
CA LEU A 90 1.61 -0.35 -1.38
C LEU A 90 1.68 -1.88 -1.31
N SER A 91 2.55 -2.38 -0.44
CA SER A 91 2.81 -3.80 -0.20
C SER A 91 2.26 -4.25 1.16
N LEU A 92 1.88 -5.53 1.25
CA LEU A 92 1.60 -6.20 2.53
C LEU A 92 2.83 -6.17 3.43
N THR A 93 4.04 -6.32 2.88
CA THR A 93 5.30 -6.28 3.64
C THR A 93 5.49 -4.94 4.33
N ASN A 94 5.12 -3.85 3.64
CA ASN A 94 5.15 -2.52 4.24
C ASN A 94 4.21 -2.54 5.45
N ILE A 95 2.96 -2.93 5.30
CA ILE A 95 1.99 -2.97 6.42
C ILE A 95 2.43 -3.92 7.55
N ALA A 96 2.92 -5.10 7.21
CA ALA A 96 3.24 -6.19 8.12
C ALA A 96 4.51 -5.93 8.94
N SER A 97 5.46 -5.17 8.41
CA SER A 97 6.69 -4.84 9.15
C SER A 97 6.41 -4.08 10.45
N TRP A 98 5.42 -3.19 10.47
CA TRP A 98 4.97 -2.54 11.71
C TRP A 98 4.32 -3.49 12.72
N LEU A 99 3.68 -4.59 12.28
CA LEU A 99 3.13 -5.59 13.22
C LEU A 99 4.22 -6.34 13.99
N VAL A 100 5.39 -6.52 13.40
CA VAL A 100 6.54 -7.20 14.03
C VAL A 100 7.41 -6.22 14.83
N GLY A 101 7.06 -4.93 14.85
CA GLY A 101 7.87 -3.89 15.49
C GLY A 101 9.08 -3.44 14.66
N TYR A 102 9.16 -3.85 13.40
CA TYR A 102 10.16 -3.35 12.47
C TYR A 102 9.65 -2.04 11.84
N SER A 103 10.09 -0.90 12.38
CA SER A 103 9.81 0.41 11.78
C SER A 103 10.99 0.85 10.90
N PRO A 104 10.80 1.07 9.59
CA PRO A 104 11.86 1.62 8.75
C PRO A 104 12.24 3.02 9.23
N HIS A 105 13.51 3.41 9.07
CA HIS A 105 13.98 4.73 9.55
C HIS A 105 13.19 5.88 8.92
N LEU A 106 12.52 6.66 9.76
CA LEU A 106 11.61 7.77 9.37
C LEU A 106 12.25 8.77 8.40
N GLN A 107 13.53 9.09 8.58
CA GLN A 107 14.21 10.11 7.78
C GLN A 107 14.55 9.65 6.35
N THR A 108 14.68 8.34 6.13
CA THR A 108 15.10 7.78 4.84
C THR A 108 13.92 7.20 4.08
N PHE A 109 12.89 6.71 4.79
CA PHE A 109 11.77 5.99 4.19
C PHE A 109 10.44 6.73 4.38
N PHE A 110 10.45 8.06 4.42
CA PHE A 110 9.26 8.87 4.67
C PHE A 110 8.14 8.63 3.65
N VAL A 111 8.48 8.34 2.39
CA VAL A 111 7.52 7.92 1.34
C VAL A 111 6.68 6.70 1.76
N ILE A 112 7.28 5.70 2.44
CA ILE A 112 6.59 4.50 2.90
C ILE A 112 5.58 4.85 4.01
N TYR A 113 5.91 5.82 4.86
CA TYR A 113 4.98 6.33 5.86
C TYR A 113 3.79 7.02 5.18
N ILE A 114 4.05 7.90 4.21
CA ILE A 114 2.99 8.58 3.46
C ILE A 114 2.11 7.57 2.73
N ILE A 115 2.68 6.56 2.06
CA ILE A 115 1.87 5.60 1.31
C ILE A 115 1.01 4.75 2.23
N VAL A 116 1.54 4.25 3.35
CA VAL A 116 0.75 3.38 4.22
C VAL A 116 -0.24 4.16 5.07
N PHE A 117 0.23 5.14 5.84
CA PHE A 117 -0.63 5.92 6.73
C PHE A 117 -1.55 6.86 5.94
N GLY A 118 -1.09 7.42 4.82
CA GLY A 118 -1.94 8.23 3.94
C GLY A 118 -3.06 7.41 3.30
N VAL A 119 -2.76 6.22 2.77
CA VAL A 119 -3.81 5.36 2.17
C VAL A 119 -4.80 4.85 3.21
N ILE A 120 -4.32 4.33 4.35
CA ILE A 120 -5.19 3.86 5.43
C ILE A 120 -5.99 5.03 6.00
N GLY A 121 -5.35 6.18 6.24
CA GLY A 121 -5.97 7.40 6.72
C GLY A 121 -7.09 7.89 5.80
N LEU A 122 -6.86 7.96 4.48
CA LEU A 122 -7.89 8.31 3.51
C LEU A 122 -9.08 7.33 3.56
N ALA A 123 -8.83 6.03 3.72
CA ALA A 123 -9.89 5.04 3.84
C ALA A 123 -10.69 5.20 5.15
N VAL A 124 -10.02 5.51 6.27
CA VAL A 124 -10.68 5.74 7.57
C VAL A 124 -11.45 7.06 7.58
N ILE A 125 -10.94 8.13 7.00
CA ILE A 125 -11.62 9.44 6.96
C ILE A 125 -12.85 9.36 6.08
N PHE A 126 -12.67 8.95 4.82
CA PHE A 126 -13.71 9.04 3.80
C PHE A 126 -14.54 7.77 3.60
N GLY A 127 -14.15 6.65 4.23
CA GLY A 127 -14.90 5.40 4.18
C GLY A 127 -14.91 4.70 2.81
N LYS A 128 -13.94 5.00 1.96
CA LYS A 128 -13.81 4.44 0.60
C LYS A 128 -12.36 4.05 0.35
N ASN A 129 -12.14 3.03 -0.47
CA ASN A 129 -10.79 2.64 -0.88
C ASN A 129 -10.34 3.47 -2.08
N PHE A 130 -9.48 4.47 -1.85
CA PHE A 130 -8.94 5.36 -2.88
C PHE A 130 -7.72 4.75 -3.59
N TYR A 131 -6.88 4.02 -2.87
CA TYR A 131 -5.64 3.52 -3.46
C TYR A 131 -5.86 2.41 -4.48
N CYS A 132 -6.48 1.29 -4.06
CA CYS A 132 -6.53 0.09 -4.89
C CYS A 132 -7.23 0.31 -6.24
N PHE A 133 -8.23 1.19 -6.32
CA PHE A 133 -9.05 1.38 -7.53
C PHE A 133 -8.72 2.63 -8.34
N TRP A 134 -7.95 3.59 -7.80
CA TRP A 134 -7.68 4.87 -8.47
C TRP A 134 -6.19 5.22 -8.59
N LEU A 135 -5.34 4.71 -7.70
CA LEU A 135 -3.91 5.06 -7.69
C LEU A 135 -2.98 3.85 -7.86
N CYS A 136 -3.48 2.63 -7.64
CA CYS A 136 -2.66 1.43 -7.69
C CYS A 136 -2.10 1.21 -9.10
N PRO A 137 -0.76 1.20 -9.27
CA PRO A 137 -0.15 1.06 -10.59
C PRO A 137 -0.39 -0.34 -11.18
N TYR A 138 -0.54 -1.35 -10.33
CA TYR A 138 -0.80 -2.71 -10.79
C TYR A 138 -2.22 -2.89 -11.38
N VAL A 139 -3.22 -2.20 -10.81
CA VAL A 139 -4.57 -2.18 -11.41
C VAL A 139 -4.54 -1.51 -12.77
N ALA A 140 -3.78 -0.43 -12.95
CA ALA A 140 -3.65 0.22 -14.24
C ALA A 140 -3.11 -0.74 -15.33
N VAL A 141 -2.13 -1.57 -14.99
CA VAL A 141 -1.60 -2.60 -15.90
C VAL A 141 -2.64 -3.66 -16.23
N GLN A 142 -3.35 -4.17 -15.21
CA GLN A 142 -4.39 -5.18 -15.43
C GLN A 142 -5.56 -4.65 -16.28
N GLU A 143 -5.97 -3.40 -16.06
CA GLU A 143 -7.02 -2.76 -16.85
C GLU A 143 -6.57 -2.52 -18.30
N LEU A 144 -5.34 -2.05 -18.51
CA LEU A 144 -4.79 -1.85 -19.85
C LEU A 144 -4.69 -3.17 -20.60
N LEU A 145 -4.21 -4.22 -19.94
CA LEU A 145 -4.09 -5.55 -20.52
C LEU A 145 -5.46 -6.14 -20.86
N HIS A 146 -6.45 -5.98 -19.98
CA HIS A 146 -7.81 -6.40 -20.25
C HIS A 146 -8.48 -5.57 -21.35
N LEU A 147 -8.14 -4.29 -21.50
CA LEU A 147 -8.64 -3.48 -22.61
C LEU A 147 -8.03 -3.92 -23.95
N ALA A 148 -6.75 -4.31 -23.96
CA ALA A 148 -6.03 -4.73 -25.16
C ALA A 148 -6.38 -6.16 -25.62
N PHE A 149 -6.53 -7.10 -24.68
CA PHE A 149 -6.68 -8.53 -24.99
C PHE A 149 -7.88 -9.20 -24.32
N GLY A 150 -8.64 -8.46 -23.51
CA GLY A 150 -9.62 -9.05 -22.62
C GLY A 150 -10.85 -9.59 -23.34
N SER A 151 -11.32 -10.74 -22.84
CA SER A 151 -12.60 -11.31 -23.24
C SER A 151 -13.73 -10.73 -22.39
N ARG A 152 -14.97 -10.65 -22.93
CA ARG A 152 -16.17 -10.22 -22.18
C ARG A 152 -16.69 -11.31 -21.21
N ALA A 153 -15.84 -12.23 -20.77
CA ALA A 153 -16.22 -13.32 -19.89
C ALA A 153 -16.61 -12.77 -18.51
N ARG A 154 -17.87 -12.99 -18.12
CA ARG A 154 -18.33 -12.68 -16.76
C ARG A 154 -18.15 -13.92 -15.88
N PRO A 155 -17.38 -13.83 -14.79
CA PRO A 155 -17.23 -14.96 -13.87
C PRO A 155 -18.57 -15.29 -13.22
N ASN A 156 -18.84 -16.59 -13.05
CA ASN A 156 -20.04 -17.07 -12.40
C ASN A 156 -20.08 -16.59 -10.92
N PRO A 157 -21.21 -16.05 -10.43
CA PRO A 157 -21.33 -15.46 -9.10
C PRO A 157 -21.01 -16.41 -7.93
N LYS A 158 -21.17 -17.73 -8.11
CA LYS A 158 -20.80 -18.71 -7.07
C LYS A 158 -19.29 -18.73 -6.83
N TRP A 159 -18.51 -18.83 -7.91
CA TRP A 159 -17.04 -18.82 -7.88
C TRP A 159 -16.49 -17.48 -7.40
N PHE A 160 -17.17 -16.39 -7.74
CA PHE A 160 -16.82 -15.05 -7.25
C PHE A 160 -16.76 -14.99 -5.71
N LYS A 161 -17.76 -15.55 -5.02
CA LYS A 161 -17.82 -15.50 -3.55
C LYS A 161 -16.71 -16.33 -2.90
N VAL A 162 -16.43 -17.52 -3.44
CA VAL A 162 -15.36 -18.41 -2.94
C VAL A 162 -13.99 -17.76 -3.13
N LEU A 163 -13.70 -17.27 -4.34
CA LEU A 163 -12.44 -16.61 -4.67
C LEU A 163 -12.25 -15.32 -3.86
N ASN A 164 -13.31 -14.55 -3.61
CA ASN A 164 -13.22 -13.35 -2.78
C ASN A 164 -12.90 -13.66 -1.31
N ASN A 165 -13.19 -14.88 -0.84
CA ASN A 165 -12.80 -15.32 0.50
C ASN A 165 -11.32 -15.77 0.56
N ALA A 166 -10.75 -16.18 -0.58
CA ALA A 166 -9.36 -16.66 -0.66
C ALA A 166 -8.36 -15.59 -0.22
N ARG A 167 -8.52 -14.32 -0.62
CA ARG A 167 -7.63 -13.23 -0.16
C ARG A 167 -7.58 -13.06 1.35
N PHE A 168 -8.65 -13.38 2.08
CA PHE A 168 -8.65 -13.30 3.55
C PHE A 168 -7.89 -14.46 4.16
N VAL A 169 -8.00 -15.65 3.58
CA VAL A 169 -7.23 -16.83 3.99
C VAL A 169 -5.74 -16.59 3.72
N LEU A 170 -5.39 -16.07 2.53
CA LEU A 170 -4.02 -15.70 2.19
C LEU A 170 -3.46 -14.63 3.14
N LEU A 171 -4.25 -13.59 3.44
CA LEU A 171 -3.87 -12.57 4.41
C LEU A 171 -3.62 -13.19 5.79
N PHE A 172 -4.51 -14.07 6.25
CA PHE A 172 -4.36 -14.74 7.55
C PHE A 172 -3.09 -15.59 7.61
N ILE A 173 -2.86 -16.44 6.60
CA ILE A 173 -1.66 -17.29 6.52
C ILE A 173 -0.39 -16.43 6.49
N ALA A 174 -0.39 -15.36 5.68
CA ALA A 174 0.74 -14.46 5.57
C ALA A 174 1.06 -13.77 6.89
N LEU A 175 0.06 -13.18 7.56
CA LEU A 175 0.25 -12.54 8.85
C LEU A 175 0.66 -13.54 9.93
N PHE A 176 0.07 -14.74 9.93
CA PHE A 176 0.46 -15.81 10.84
C PHE A 176 1.95 -16.18 10.68
N LEU A 177 2.40 -16.40 9.45
CA LEU A 177 3.81 -16.70 9.16
C LEU A 177 4.73 -15.54 9.53
N VAL A 178 4.36 -14.30 9.24
CA VAL A 178 5.13 -13.11 9.61
C VAL A 178 5.30 -13.02 11.13
N LEU A 179 4.25 -13.30 11.91
CA LEU A 179 4.31 -13.26 13.37
C LEU A 179 5.13 -14.40 13.97
N VAL A 180 4.97 -15.62 13.45
CA VAL A 180 5.71 -16.81 13.92
C VAL A 180 7.19 -16.69 13.59
N LEU A 181 7.53 -16.29 12.36
CA LEU A 181 8.90 -16.21 11.89
C LEU A 181 9.56 -14.86 12.21
N LYS A 182 8.80 -13.88 12.72
CA LYS A 182 9.22 -12.49 12.96
C LYS A 182 9.94 -11.86 11.77
N ASN A 183 9.55 -12.25 10.56
CA ASN A 183 10.18 -11.80 9.32
C ASN A 183 9.11 -11.31 8.35
N PRO A 184 9.03 -9.99 8.06
CA PRO A 184 8.02 -9.46 7.16
C PRO A 184 8.22 -9.88 5.70
N SER A 185 9.44 -10.26 5.30
CA SER A 185 9.76 -10.68 3.92
C SER A 185 9.05 -11.96 3.49
N VAL A 186 8.57 -12.78 4.43
CA VAL A 186 7.78 -13.99 4.11
C VAL A 186 6.41 -13.65 3.53
N SER A 187 5.98 -12.38 3.64
CA SER A 187 4.73 -11.89 3.06
C SER A 187 4.87 -11.33 1.63
N VAL A 188 6.04 -11.50 1.01
CA VAL A 188 6.32 -11.03 -0.37
C VAL A 188 5.78 -12.06 -1.37
N PHE A 189 4.47 -12.04 -1.61
CA PHE A 189 3.81 -12.84 -2.65
C PHE A 189 3.01 -11.94 -3.60
N GLU A 190 3.65 -10.87 -4.06
CA GLU A 190 3.00 -9.79 -4.79
C GLU A 190 3.56 -9.66 -6.22
N PRO A 191 2.74 -9.88 -7.27
CA PRO A 191 3.21 -9.92 -8.65
C PRO A 191 3.71 -8.56 -9.15
N TRP A 192 3.22 -7.47 -8.57
CA TRP A 192 3.67 -6.13 -8.94
C TRP A 192 5.11 -5.83 -8.50
N ASN A 193 5.62 -6.52 -7.48
CA ASN A 193 6.99 -6.32 -7.03
C ASN A 193 7.97 -6.65 -8.17
N VAL A 194 7.81 -7.80 -8.80
CA VAL A 194 8.63 -8.21 -9.96
C VAL A 194 8.35 -7.33 -11.17
N LEU A 195 7.09 -6.97 -11.39
CA LEU A 195 6.70 -6.17 -12.55
C LEU A 195 7.39 -4.80 -12.59
N PHE A 196 7.45 -4.08 -11.45
CA PHE A 196 8.03 -2.74 -11.40
C PHE A 196 9.51 -2.74 -11.05
N SER A 197 9.99 -3.66 -10.21
CA SER A 197 11.42 -3.74 -9.90
C SER A 197 12.24 -4.43 -10.99
N LEU A 198 11.59 -5.17 -11.90
CA LEU A 198 12.21 -6.04 -12.91
C LEU A 198 13.19 -7.06 -12.32
N LYS A 199 13.09 -7.32 -11.02
CA LYS A 199 13.95 -8.24 -10.26
C LYS A 199 13.06 -9.17 -9.44
N GLY A 200 13.34 -10.46 -9.55
CA GLY A 200 12.57 -11.47 -8.84
C GLY A 200 13.12 -12.86 -9.10
N SER A 201 12.77 -13.78 -8.21
CA SER A 201 13.05 -15.20 -8.38
C SER A 201 12.07 -15.83 -9.40
N VAL A 202 12.39 -17.04 -9.87
CA VAL A 202 11.62 -17.73 -10.92
C VAL A 202 10.15 -17.91 -10.51
N ASP A 203 9.90 -18.29 -9.27
CA ASP A 203 8.56 -18.43 -8.69
C ASP A 203 7.77 -17.11 -8.73
N GLN A 204 8.40 -15.98 -8.45
CA GLN A 204 7.74 -14.68 -8.50
C GLN A 204 7.43 -14.24 -9.94
N TRP A 205 8.30 -14.56 -10.91
CA TRP A 205 8.04 -14.34 -12.34
C TRP A 205 6.88 -15.20 -12.84
N VAL A 206 6.83 -16.47 -12.44
CA VAL A 206 5.71 -17.37 -12.76
C VAL A 206 4.41 -16.83 -12.16
N LEU A 207 4.43 -16.37 -10.91
CA LEU A 207 3.28 -15.77 -10.25
C LEU A 207 2.79 -14.51 -10.99
N MET A 208 3.71 -13.64 -11.40
CA MET A 208 3.41 -12.44 -12.17
C MET A 208 2.80 -12.78 -13.52
N GLY A 209 3.40 -13.71 -14.27
CA GLY A 209 2.88 -14.17 -15.56
C GLY A 209 1.48 -14.75 -15.44
N PHE A 210 1.26 -15.62 -14.45
CA PHE A 210 -0.06 -16.17 -14.14
C PHE A 210 -1.08 -15.06 -13.80
N ALA A 211 -0.70 -14.10 -12.96
CA ALA A 211 -1.58 -13.03 -12.53
C ALA A 211 -2.00 -12.08 -13.68
N LEU A 212 -1.10 -11.82 -14.63
CA LEU A 212 -1.40 -11.05 -15.83
C LEU A 212 -2.26 -11.85 -16.82
N LEU A 213 -1.93 -13.12 -17.05
CA LEU A 213 -2.73 -14.00 -17.90
C LEU A 213 -4.16 -14.11 -17.39
N ALA A 214 -4.33 -14.32 -16.08
CA ALA A 214 -5.65 -14.36 -15.45
C ALA A 214 -6.41 -13.02 -15.58
N ALA A 215 -5.70 -11.88 -15.61
CA ALA A 215 -6.31 -10.56 -15.80
C ALA A 215 -6.88 -10.35 -17.21
N VAL A 216 -6.34 -11.04 -18.23
CA VAL A 216 -6.90 -11.05 -19.59
C VAL A 216 -8.28 -11.71 -19.58
N PHE A 217 -8.41 -12.85 -18.92
CA PHE A 217 -9.68 -13.58 -18.88
C PHE A 217 -10.70 -12.96 -17.92
N VAL A 218 -10.24 -12.50 -16.76
CA VAL A 218 -11.10 -11.94 -15.70
C VAL A 218 -10.60 -10.56 -15.30
N TYR A 219 -11.45 -9.56 -15.48
CA TYR A 219 -11.14 -8.17 -15.16
C TYR A 219 -10.60 -8.02 -13.74
N ASN A 220 -9.38 -7.46 -13.61
CA ASN A 220 -8.70 -7.21 -12.35
C ASN A 220 -8.66 -8.42 -11.40
N PHE A 221 -8.39 -9.62 -11.94
CA PHE A 221 -8.42 -10.89 -11.21
C PHE A 221 -7.63 -10.85 -9.89
N TRP A 222 -6.34 -10.52 -9.96
CA TRP A 222 -5.47 -10.54 -8.79
C TRP A 222 -5.93 -9.56 -7.71
N CYS A 223 -6.26 -8.33 -8.09
CA CYS A 223 -6.68 -7.28 -7.17
C CYS A 223 -8.01 -7.60 -6.47
N HIS A 224 -8.91 -8.35 -7.11
CA HIS A 224 -10.17 -8.76 -6.49
C HIS A 224 -10.03 -10.02 -5.63
N TYR A 225 -9.31 -11.05 -6.08
CA TYR A 225 -9.41 -12.38 -5.47
C TYR A 225 -8.20 -12.81 -4.64
N LEU A 226 -7.00 -12.31 -4.95
CA LEU A 226 -5.75 -12.81 -4.37
C LEU A 226 -4.97 -11.75 -3.59
N CYS A 227 -5.18 -10.48 -3.88
CA CYS A 227 -4.41 -9.39 -3.29
C CYS A 227 -4.68 -9.23 -1.78
N PRO A 228 -3.67 -9.47 -0.92
CA PRO A 228 -3.83 -9.36 0.53
C PRO A 228 -4.00 -7.89 0.97
N VAL A 229 -3.36 -6.95 0.27
CA VAL A 229 -3.51 -5.50 0.53
C VAL A 229 -4.97 -5.07 0.32
N GLY A 230 -5.63 -5.62 -0.71
CA GLY A 230 -7.06 -5.40 -0.93
C GLY A 230 -7.92 -5.91 0.24
N ALA A 231 -7.57 -7.07 0.81
CA ALA A 231 -8.23 -7.61 1.99
C ALA A 231 -8.03 -6.72 3.23
N VAL A 232 -6.80 -6.23 3.47
CA VAL A 232 -6.51 -5.27 4.56
C VAL A 232 -7.38 -4.03 4.43
N MET A 233 -7.44 -3.43 3.24
CA MET A 233 -8.27 -2.24 3.01
C MET A 233 -9.76 -2.50 3.22
N GLU A 234 -10.26 -3.68 2.89
CA GLU A 234 -11.64 -4.05 3.18
C GLU A 234 -11.89 -4.20 4.69
N ILE A 235 -10.96 -4.81 5.43
CA ILE A 235 -11.03 -4.92 6.90
C ILE A 235 -11.08 -3.54 7.52
N VAL A 236 -10.18 -2.63 7.13
CA VAL A 236 -10.16 -1.23 7.61
C VAL A 236 -11.53 -0.57 7.41
N LEU A 237 -12.13 -0.72 6.23
CA LEU A 237 -13.44 -0.14 5.93
C LEU A 237 -14.58 -0.81 6.72
N LYS A 238 -14.53 -2.13 6.95
CA LYS A 238 -15.51 -2.84 7.78
C LYS A 238 -15.43 -2.41 9.23
N VAL A 239 -14.22 -2.34 9.80
CA VAL A 239 -13.98 -1.88 11.18
C VAL A 239 -14.50 -0.46 11.35
N ARG A 240 -14.17 0.46 10.43
CA ARG A 240 -14.69 1.83 10.42
C ARG A 240 -16.23 1.86 10.46
N LYS A 241 -16.90 1.09 9.60
CA LYS A 241 -18.37 1.03 9.56
C LYS A 241 -18.95 0.52 10.88
N GLY A 242 -18.33 -0.50 11.47
CA GLY A 242 -18.70 -1.02 12.78
C GLY A 242 -18.58 0.03 13.88
N VAL A 243 -17.42 0.69 13.98
CA VAL A 243 -17.15 1.74 14.97
C VAL A 243 -18.11 2.91 14.83
N ILE A 244 -18.35 3.40 13.61
CA ILE A 244 -19.32 4.47 13.35
C ILE A 244 -20.74 4.02 13.68
N GLY A 245 -21.12 2.77 13.42
CA GLY A 245 -22.44 2.23 13.77
C GLY A 245 -22.68 2.09 15.29
N LEU A 246 -21.62 1.92 16.07
CA LEU A 246 -21.69 1.86 17.54
C LEU A 246 -21.80 3.25 18.19
N TRP A 247 -21.31 4.30 17.52
CA TRP A 247 -21.28 5.67 18.06
C TRP A 247 -22.68 6.24 18.36
N PRO A 248 -23.69 6.16 17.47
CA PRO A 248 -25.05 6.61 17.77
C PRO A 248 -25.69 5.82 18.92
N LYS A 249 -25.45 4.51 19.00
CA LYS A 249 -25.98 3.67 20.08
C LYS A 249 -25.41 4.07 21.44
N ARG A 250 -24.10 4.36 21.51
CA ARG A 250 -23.45 4.86 22.73
C ARG A 250 -24.00 6.23 23.14
N LYS A 251 -24.14 7.17 22.19
CA LYS A 251 -24.74 8.50 22.46
C LYS A 251 -26.19 8.41 22.93
N ALA A 252 -26.97 7.46 22.41
CA ALA A 252 -28.36 7.25 22.83
C ALA A 252 -28.46 6.62 24.23
N LEU A 253 -27.47 5.83 24.66
CA LEU A 253 -27.37 5.30 26.02
C LEU A 253 -26.84 6.36 27.01
N GLU A 254 -25.95 7.25 26.58
CA GLU A 254 -25.44 8.36 27.41
C GLU A 254 -26.48 9.49 27.59
N ASN A 255 -27.40 9.67 26.63
CA ASN A 255 -28.48 10.66 26.72
C ASN A 255 -29.85 10.02 26.43
N PRO A 256 -30.44 9.28 27.40
CA PRO A 256 -31.77 8.73 27.25
C PRO A 256 -32.78 9.87 27.12
N LYS A 257 -33.60 9.86 26.06
CA LYS A 257 -34.72 10.81 25.94
C LYS A 257 -35.72 10.53 27.08
N PRO A 258 -36.27 11.56 27.75
CA PRO A 258 -37.32 11.35 28.73
C PRO A 258 -38.49 10.62 28.06
N SER A 259 -38.97 9.57 28.73
CA SER A 259 -40.14 8.79 28.31
C SER A 259 -41.35 9.72 28.18
N PRO A 260 -42.16 9.61 27.11
CA PRO A 260 -43.40 10.35 27.04
C PRO A 260 -44.28 9.94 28.21
N THR A 261 -44.59 10.90 29.08
CA THR A 261 -45.55 10.76 30.17
C THR A 261 -46.87 10.33 29.58
N SER A 262 -47.35 9.16 29.98
CA SER A 262 -48.70 8.67 29.68
C SER A 262 -49.71 9.62 30.33
N SER A 263 -50.37 10.43 29.51
CA SER A 263 -51.59 11.17 29.86
C SER A 263 -52.80 10.25 29.78
#